data_AF-A0A2A4XCC1-F1
#
_entry.id   AF-A0A2A4XCC1-F1
#
_cell.length_a   1.000
_cell.length_b   1.000
_cell.length_c   1.000
_cell.angle_alpha   90.00
_cell.angle_beta   90.00
_cell.angle_gamma   90.00
#
_symmetry.space_group_name_H-M   'P 1'
#
loop_
_entity.id
_entity.type
_entity.pdbx_description
1 polymer ?
#
loop_
_entity_poly.entity_id
_entity_poly.type
_entity_poly.pdbx_seq_one_letter_code
_entity_poly.pdbx_strand_id
1 'polypeptide(L)'
;MKSLLKVIVLVAGLQACAIAGNSLSPADTEALLPIAESLIDDFYSFDSVRLEEALANAEDSKESLLYYQGWAEGGNYEVVERKRCVVKSSNIVSCPITVKDDPMLALGVDFFVTDTFEIAFQDERVSSVETSSNDLPIYYEARDWVRSNMLELIAEPCEGFFAGGRTPGGCARAMAEGYRRFAASDDFPNP
;
A
#
# COMPACT_ATOMS: atom_id res chain seq x y z
N MET A 1 -18.27 -45.77 64.77
CA MET A 1 -16.86 -45.49 64.45
C MET A 1 -16.83 -44.33 63.46
N LYS A 2 -16.26 -43.19 63.87
CA LYS A 2 -16.21 -41.95 63.06
C LYS A 2 -15.12 -42.09 61.99
N SER A 3 -15.47 -41.95 60.72
CA SER A 3 -14.48 -41.76 59.65
C SER A 3 -14.46 -40.29 59.27
N LEU A 4 -13.35 -39.60 59.59
CA LEU A 4 -13.05 -38.26 59.08
C LEU A 4 -12.41 -38.40 57.71
N LEU A 5 -13.11 -37.98 56.65
CA LEU A 5 -12.50 -37.70 55.36
C LEU A 5 -11.92 -36.27 55.39
N LYS A 6 -10.60 -36.15 55.38
CA LYS A 6 -9.90 -34.87 55.15
C LYS A 6 -9.90 -34.59 53.65
N VAL A 7 -10.64 -33.58 53.22
CA VAL A 7 -10.54 -33.01 51.88
C VAL A 7 -9.34 -32.06 51.88
N ILE A 8 -8.28 -32.43 51.16
CA ILE A 8 -7.15 -31.54 50.85
C ILE A 8 -7.53 -30.81 49.56
N VAL A 9 -7.80 -29.51 49.67
CA VAL A 9 -7.97 -28.62 48.51
C VAL A 9 -6.58 -28.17 48.06
N LEU A 10 -6.10 -28.67 46.93
CA LEU A 10 -4.94 -28.11 46.23
C LEU A 10 -5.38 -26.83 45.51
N VAL A 11 -4.93 -25.68 45.97
CA VAL A 11 -5.08 -24.41 45.24
C VAL A 11 -3.95 -24.33 44.23
N ALA A 12 -4.23 -24.67 42.98
CA ALA A 12 -3.34 -24.39 41.86
C ALA A 12 -3.49 -22.90 41.49
N GLY A 13 -2.52 -22.07 41.90
CA GLY A 13 -2.43 -20.68 41.46
C GLY A 13 -1.97 -20.64 40.00
N LEU A 14 -2.90 -20.41 39.08
CA LEU A 14 -2.54 -19.94 37.74
C LEU A 14 -2.08 -18.48 37.85
N GLN A 15 -0.77 -18.26 37.79
CA GLN A 15 -0.22 -16.95 37.45
C GLN A 15 -0.50 -16.70 35.97
N ALA A 16 -1.51 -15.88 35.69
CA ALA A 16 -1.65 -15.26 34.38
C ALA A 16 -0.50 -14.25 34.22
N CYS A 17 0.53 -14.61 33.45
CA CYS A 17 1.39 -13.60 32.85
C CYS A 17 0.52 -12.80 31.89
N ALA A 18 0.12 -11.60 32.31
CA ALA A 18 -0.40 -10.61 31.38
C ALA A 18 0.75 -10.27 30.44
N ILE A 19 0.69 -10.78 29.21
CA ILE A 19 1.49 -10.25 28.11
C ILE A 19 0.97 -8.83 27.89
N ALA A 20 1.60 -7.86 28.55
CA ALA A 20 1.40 -6.46 28.22
C ALA A 20 2.02 -6.27 26.84
N GLY A 21 1.20 -6.41 25.78
CA GLY A 21 1.57 -5.88 24.48
C GLY A 21 1.79 -4.39 24.67
N ASN A 22 3.00 -3.90 24.40
CA ASN A 22 3.31 -2.48 24.49
C ASN A 22 2.48 -1.76 23.41
N SER A 23 1.36 -1.16 23.80
CA SER A 23 0.60 -0.29 22.91
C SER A 23 1.40 0.99 22.69
N LEU A 24 1.73 1.29 21.44
CA LEU A 24 2.36 2.56 21.07
C LEU A 24 1.43 3.73 21.44
N SER A 25 2.01 4.82 21.95
CA SER A 25 1.35 6.11 22.06
C SER A 25 1.62 6.97 20.82
N PRO A 26 0.86 8.06 20.59
CA PRO A 26 1.18 9.00 19.52
C PRO A 26 2.59 9.60 19.62
N ALA A 27 3.11 9.79 20.85
CA ALA A 27 4.47 10.29 21.05
C ALA A 27 5.53 9.25 20.64
N ASP A 28 5.26 7.96 20.89
CA ASP A 28 6.13 6.88 20.43
C ASP A 28 6.10 6.78 18.90
N THR A 29 4.93 7.00 18.28
CA THR A 29 4.78 7.01 16.81
C THR A 29 5.48 8.18 16.14
N GLU A 30 5.53 9.36 16.78
CA GLU A 30 6.30 10.51 16.27
C GLU A 30 7.78 10.15 16.10
N ALA A 31 8.34 9.33 17.01
CA ALA A 31 9.71 8.85 16.90
C ALA A 31 9.94 7.89 15.71
N LEU A 32 8.87 7.34 15.12
CA LEU A 32 8.90 6.45 13.97
C LEU A 32 8.74 7.17 12.62
N LEU A 33 8.50 8.49 12.61
CA LEU A 33 8.43 9.29 11.38
C LEU A 33 9.65 9.10 10.45
N PRO A 34 10.90 9.04 10.95
CA PRO A 34 12.05 8.79 10.07
C PRO A 34 12.01 7.41 9.38
N ILE A 35 11.43 6.39 10.02
CA ILE A 35 11.27 5.06 9.44
C ILE A 35 10.23 5.10 8.32
N ALA A 36 9.10 5.79 8.56
CA ALA A 36 8.08 6.01 7.55
C ALA A 36 8.63 6.76 6.32
N GLU A 37 9.38 7.84 6.53
CA GLU A 37 10.01 8.60 5.44
C GLU A 37 11.03 7.75 4.67
N SER A 38 11.81 6.91 5.37
CA SER A 38 12.75 5.98 4.71
C SER A 38 12.01 4.93 3.86
N LEU A 39 10.86 4.43 4.30
CA LEU A 39 10.06 3.50 3.51
C LEU A 39 9.57 4.15 2.20
N ILE A 40 9.20 5.43 2.24
CA ILE A 40 8.85 6.20 1.03
C ILE A 40 10.07 6.36 0.12
N ASP A 41 11.26 6.61 0.67
CA ASP A 41 12.50 6.64 -0.12
C ASP A 41 12.78 5.29 -0.79
N ASP A 42 12.59 4.19 -0.07
CA ASP A 42 12.76 2.84 -0.61
C ASP A 42 11.74 2.56 -1.73
N PHE A 43 10.47 2.95 -1.55
CA PHE A 43 9.44 2.82 -2.58
C PHE A 43 9.81 3.59 -3.87
N TYR A 44 10.09 4.88 -3.79
CA TYR A 44 10.40 5.70 -4.98
C TYR A 44 11.84 5.56 -5.49
N SER A 45 12.68 4.75 -4.84
CA SER A 45 13.97 4.34 -5.41
C SER A 45 13.83 3.34 -6.55
N PHE A 46 12.67 2.69 -6.66
CA PHE A 46 12.39 1.56 -7.55
C PHE A 46 13.34 0.37 -7.36
N ASP A 47 14.04 0.30 -6.22
CA ASP A 47 14.82 -0.86 -5.80
C ASP A 47 13.93 -1.80 -5.00
N SER A 48 13.49 -2.89 -5.65
CA SER A 48 12.59 -3.86 -5.03
C SER A 48 13.23 -4.63 -3.88
N VAL A 49 14.56 -4.79 -3.88
CA VAL A 49 15.27 -5.47 -2.78
C VAL A 49 15.24 -4.60 -1.53
N ARG A 50 15.51 -3.30 -1.68
CA ARG A 50 15.41 -2.35 -0.55
C ARG A 50 14.00 -2.28 0.01
N LEU A 51 12.99 -2.20 -0.86
CA LEU A 51 11.60 -2.16 -0.41
C LEU A 51 11.18 -3.46 0.29
N GLU A 52 11.61 -4.62 -0.22
CA GLU A 52 11.33 -5.92 0.40
C GLU A 52 11.94 -6.02 1.81
N GLU A 53 13.17 -5.55 1.99
CA GLU A 53 13.85 -5.48 3.29
C GLU A 53 13.11 -4.56 4.28
N ALA A 54 12.69 -3.37 3.83
CA ALA A 54 11.93 -2.42 4.65
C ALA A 54 10.58 -2.99 5.11
N LEU A 55 9.98 -3.86 4.29
CA LEU A 55 8.70 -4.54 4.56
C LEU A 55 8.86 -5.90 5.25
N ALA A 56 10.04 -6.24 5.79
CA ALA A 56 10.32 -7.58 6.32
C ALA A 56 9.26 -8.11 7.31
N ASN A 57 8.60 -7.22 8.06
CA ASN A 57 7.59 -7.55 9.08
C ASN A 57 6.14 -7.22 8.66
N ALA A 58 5.95 -6.84 7.39
CA ALA A 58 4.66 -6.39 6.84
C ALA A 58 4.05 -7.41 5.88
N GLU A 59 3.94 -8.67 6.33
CA GLU A 59 3.60 -9.83 5.49
C GLU A 59 2.38 -9.60 4.60
N ASP A 60 1.28 -9.09 5.17
CA ASP A 60 0.00 -8.92 4.47
C ASP A 60 0.03 -7.84 3.37
N SER A 61 0.94 -6.87 3.47
CA SER A 61 1.05 -5.75 2.51
C SER A 61 2.30 -5.82 1.63
N LYS A 62 3.22 -6.75 1.90
CA LYS A 62 4.52 -6.80 1.21
C LYS A 62 4.36 -7.02 -0.28
N GLU A 63 3.62 -8.06 -0.68
CA GLU A 63 3.45 -8.41 -2.10
C GLU A 63 2.74 -7.31 -2.88
N SER A 64 1.69 -6.71 -2.30
CA SER A 64 0.93 -5.64 -2.96
C SER A 64 1.77 -4.37 -3.11
N LEU A 65 2.58 -4.01 -2.11
CA LEU A 65 3.42 -2.82 -2.19
C LEU A 65 4.61 -2.99 -3.14
N LEU A 66 5.21 -4.19 -3.21
CA LEU A 66 6.22 -4.52 -4.22
C LEU A 66 5.64 -4.48 -5.63
N TYR A 67 4.43 -5.03 -5.82
CA TYR A 67 3.72 -4.91 -7.08
C TYR A 67 3.49 -3.44 -7.44
N TYR A 68 3.05 -2.65 -6.46
CA TYR A 68 2.77 -1.23 -6.68
C TYR A 68 4.03 -0.42 -7.00
N GLN A 69 5.18 -0.72 -6.40
CA GLN A 69 6.45 -0.09 -6.78
C GLN A 69 6.79 -0.37 -8.25
N GLY A 70 6.66 -1.63 -8.69
CA GLY A 70 6.91 -1.97 -10.09
C GLY A 70 5.89 -1.34 -11.05
N TRP A 71 4.65 -1.12 -10.61
CA TRP A 71 3.64 -0.38 -11.37
C TRP A 71 4.04 1.08 -11.49
N ALA A 72 4.44 1.71 -10.39
CA ALA A 72 4.90 3.09 -10.35
C ALA A 72 6.13 3.31 -11.23
N GLU A 73 7.11 2.38 -11.20
CA GLU A 73 8.28 2.41 -12.08
C GLU A 73 7.86 2.33 -13.55
N GLY A 74 7.01 1.36 -13.91
CA GLY A 74 6.57 1.19 -15.30
C GLY A 74 5.64 2.29 -15.80
N GLY A 75 4.95 2.99 -14.89
CA GLY A 75 4.13 4.16 -15.13
C GLY A 75 4.91 5.49 -15.06
N ASN A 76 6.24 5.43 -14.97
CA ASN A 76 7.12 6.60 -14.94
C ASN A 76 6.74 7.64 -13.87
N TYR A 77 6.42 7.16 -12.66
CA TYR A 77 6.04 8.05 -11.56
C TYR A 77 7.17 9.05 -11.26
N GLU A 78 6.83 10.34 -11.29
CA GLU A 78 7.71 11.45 -10.98
C GLU A 78 7.15 12.20 -9.77
N VAL A 79 7.89 12.25 -8.65
CA VAL A 79 7.46 12.97 -7.45
C VAL A 79 7.48 14.48 -7.72
N VAL A 80 6.31 15.11 -7.65
CA VAL A 80 6.12 16.55 -7.83
C VAL A 80 6.11 17.27 -6.48
N GLU A 81 5.43 16.69 -5.49
CA GLU A 81 5.40 17.23 -4.13
C GLU A 81 5.46 16.08 -3.12
N ARG A 82 6.36 16.22 -2.14
CA ARG A 82 6.41 15.35 -0.97
C ARG A 82 6.10 16.15 0.27
N LYS A 83 4.89 15.98 0.78
CA LYS A 83 4.53 16.53 2.10
C LYS A 83 5.20 15.68 3.17
N ARG A 84 5.46 16.29 4.33
CA ARG A 84 5.97 15.54 5.48
C ARG A 84 4.96 14.47 5.87
N CYS A 85 5.47 13.29 6.19
CA CYS A 85 4.69 12.30 6.91
C CYS A 85 4.21 12.87 8.25
N VAL A 86 3.01 12.48 8.68
CA VAL A 86 2.39 12.94 9.92
C VAL A 86 1.83 11.79 10.72
N VAL A 87 1.87 11.88 12.05
CA VAL A 87 1.18 10.92 12.92
C VAL A 87 -0.32 11.09 12.73
N LYS A 88 -0.98 10.02 12.29
CA LYS A 88 -2.45 9.97 12.11
C LYS A 88 -3.13 9.39 13.34
N SER A 89 -2.52 8.39 13.97
CA SER A 89 -3.01 7.75 15.19
C SER A 89 -1.85 7.12 15.98
N SER A 90 -2.15 6.47 17.10
CA SER A 90 -1.15 5.95 18.05
C SER A 90 -0.16 4.92 17.51
N ASN A 91 -0.35 4.40 16.29
CA ASN A 91 0.58 3.49 15.63
C ASN A 91 0.57 3.63 14.10
N ILE A 92 0.03 4.74 13.57
CA ILE A 92 -0.11 4.96 12.13
C ILE A 92 0.50 6.31 11.75
N VAL A 93 1.38 6.27 10.76
CA VAL A 93 1.92 7.44 10.08
C VAL A 93 1.31 7.53 8.68
N SER A 94 0.88 8.72 8.28
CA SER A 94 0.33 9.01 6.95
C SER A 94 1.33 9.83 6.15
N CYS A 95 1.67 9.36 4.95
CA CYS A 95 2.64 9.98 4.04
C CYS A 95 1.98 10.27 2.68
N PRO A 96 1.57 11.52 2.40
CA PRO A 96 1.00 11.91 1.12
C PRO A 96 2.09 12.37 0.14
N ILE A 97 2.11 11.74 -1.03
CA ILE A 97 3.09 11.98 -2.11
C ILE A 97 2.34 12.30 -3.40
N THR A 98 2.56 13.49 -3.93
CA THR A 98 1.98 13.91 -5.21
C THR A 98 2.93 13.58 -6.35
N VAL A 99 2.41 12.87 -7.34
CA VAL A 99 3.15 12.35 -8.48
C VAL A 99 2.50 12.76 -9.79
N LYS A 100 3.33 12.85 -10.82
CA LYS A 100 2.92 12.76 -12.20
C LYS A 100 3.13 11.32 -12.66
N ASP A 101 2.17 10.77 -13.39
CA ASP A 101 2.23 9.39 -13.89
C ASP A 101 1.70 9.26 -15.33
N ASP A 102 2.13 8.20 -16.00
CA ASP A 102 1.72 7.90 -17.37
C ASP A 102 0.21 7.64 -17.54
N PRO A 103 -0.49 6.94 -16.63
CA PRO A 103 -1.94 6.78 -16.73
C PRO A 103 -2.71 8.10 -16.84
N MET A 104 -2.44 9.09 -15.99
CA MET A 104 -3.14 10.38 -16.04
C MET A 104 -2.72 11.20 -17.27
N LEU A 105 -1.44 11.16 -17.64
CA LEU A 105 -0.97 11.81 -18.87
C LEU A 105 -1.59 11.19 -20.12
N ALA A 106 -1.79 9.88 -20.14
CA ALA A 106 -2.43 9.16 -21.24
C ALA A 106 -3.89 9.59 -21.45
N LEU A 107 -4.56 10.03 -20.38
CA LEU A 107 -5.91 10.59 -20.44
C LEU A 107 -5.94 12.07 -20.86
N GLY A 108 -4.78 12.70 -21.06
CA GLY A 108 -4.68 14.12 -21.39
C GLY A 108 -5.17 15.05 -20.28
N VAL A 109 -5.19 14.57 -19.04
CA VAL A 109 -5.68 15.32 -17.87
C VAL A 109 -4.50 16.01 -17.18
N ASP A 110 -4.61 17.32 -16.98
CA ASP A 110 -3.65 18.12 -16.20
C ASP A 110 -3.94 18.00 -14.70
N PHE A 111 -3.67 16.81 -14.15
CA PHE A 111 -3.86 16.50 -12.73
C PHE A 111 -2.72 15.60 -12.23
N PHE A 112 -2.13 15.99 -11.10
CA PHE A 112 -1.13 15.17 -10.40
C PHE A 112 -1.81 14.42 -9.26
N VAL A 113 -1.68 13.09 -9.28
CA VAL A 113 -2.26 12.19 -8.28
C VAL A 113 -1.50 12.36 -6.98
N THR A 114 -2.19 12.31 -5.86
CA THR A 114 -1.60 12.20 -4.52
C THR A 114 -1.89 10.83 -3.97
N ASP A 115 -0.87 10.00 -3.94
CA ASP A 115 -0.87 8.72 -3.26
C ASP A 115 -0.62 8.96 -1.77
N THR A 116 -1.37 8.28 -0.92
CA THR A 116 -1.23 8.32 0.53
C THR A 116 -0.89 6.93 1.04
N PHE A 117 0.25 6.83 1.70
CA PHE A 117 0.72 5.62 2.37
C PHE A 117 0.40 5.74 3.85
N GLU A 118 -0.47 4.86 4.33
CA GLU A 118 -0.81 4.70 5.74
C GLU A 118 0.02 3.55 6.30
N ILE A 119 1.07 3.89 7.03
CA ILE A 119 2.10 2.96 7.51
C ILE A 119 1.82 2.66 8.97
N ALA A 120 1.46 1.40 9.24
CA ALA A 120 1.23 0.92 10.60
C ALA A 120 2.52 0.34 11.20
N PHE A 121 2.68 0.53 12.51
CA PHE A 121 3.82 0.05 13.26
C PHE A 121 3.44 -0.93 14.37
N GLN A 122 4.29 -1.92 14.57
CA GLN A 122 4.31 -2.82 15.72
C GLN A 122 5.76 -3.08 16.13
N ASP A 123 6.05 -2.97 17.44
CA ASP A 123 7.40 -3.15 17.99
C ASP A 123 8.49 -2.36 17.21
N GLU A 124 8.17 -1.08 16.93
CA GLU A 124 9.01 -0.12 16.20
C GLU A 124 9.36 -0.52 14.75
N ARG A 125 8.60 -1.47 14.17
CA ARG A 125 8.78 -1.95 12.79
C ARG A 125 7.50 -1.75 11.98
N VAL A 126 7.65 -1.59 10.67
CA VAL A 126 6.52 -1.53 9.74
C VAL A 126 5.79 -2.89 9.78
N SER A 127 4.52 -2.87 10.17
CA SER A 127 3.67 -4.06 10.28
C SER A 127 2.66 -4.19 9.14
N SER A 128 2.27 -3.07 8.54
CA SER A 128 1.47 -3.05 7.31
C SER A 128 1.53 -1.68 6.64
N VAL A 129 1.22 -1.65 5.36
CA VAL A 129 1.04 -0.42 4.58
C VAL A 129 -0.26 -0.51 3.81
N GLU A 130 -1.12 0.48 3.98
CA GLU A 130 -2.31 0.67 3.14
C GLU A 130 -2.08 1.87 2.22
N THR A 131 -2.44 1.74 0.94
CA THR A 131 -2.33 2.83 -0.03
C THR A 131 -3.71 3.30 -0.47
N SER A 132 -3.81 4.60 -0.74
CA SER A 132 -4.97 5.23 -1.36
C SER A 132 -4.51 6.37 -2.25
N SER A 133 -5.35 6.78 -3.19
CA SER A 133 -5.05 7.88 -4.12
C SER A 133 -6.26 8.81 -4.20
N ASN A 134 -6.03 10.05 -4.63
CA ASN A 134 -7.10 11.00 -4.97
C ASN A 134 -7.45 10.96 -6.47
N ASP A 135 -7.33 9.78 -7.10
CA ASP A 135 -7.61 9.60 -8.53
C ASP A 135 -8.97 10.17 -8.91
N LEU A 136 -9.02 10.84 -10.06
CA LEU A 136 -10.25 11.37 -10.60
C LEU A 136 -11.14 10.23 -11.11
N PRO A 137 -12.48 10.37 -11.11
CA PRO A 137 -13.40 9.34 -11.63
C PRO A 137 -13.03 8.80 -13.02
N ILE A 138 -12.52 9.67 -13.90
CA ILE A 138 -12.10 9.32 -15.25
C ILE A 138 -11.02 8.24 -15.31
N TYR A 139 -10.16 8.15 -14.29
CA TYR A 139 -9.17 7.09 -14.18
C TYR A 139 -9.82 5.70 -14.08
N TYR A 140 -10.87 5.59 -13.25
CA TYR A 140 -11.59 4.33 -13.06
C TYR A 140 -12.44 3.97 -14.28
N GLU A 141 -13.05 4.96 -14.92
CA GLU A 141 -13.78 4.78 -16.18
C GLU A 141 -12.85 4.26 -17.29
N ALA A 142 -11.67 4.85 -17.43
CA ALA A 142 -10.66 4.38 -18.37
C ALA A 142 -10.21 2.94 -18.08
N ARG A 143 -9.94 2.63 -16.81
CA ARG A 143 -9.58 1.27 -16.36
C ARG A 143 -10.62 0.25 -16.77
N ASP A 144 -11.89 0.54 -16.50
CA ASP A 144 -12.99 -0.39 -16.73
C ASP A 144 -13.30 -0.50 -18.24
N TRP A 145 -13.11 0.58 -19.00
CA TRP A 145 -13.19 0.58 -20.46
C TRP A 145 -12.10 -0.32 -21.09
N VAL A 146 -10.84 -0.19 -20.65
CA VAL A 146 -9.73 -1.05 -21.15
C VAL A 146 -10.01 -2.52 -20.85
N ARG A 147 -10.48 -2.83 -19.65
CA ARG A 147 -10.83 -4.21 -19.26
C ARG A 147 -11.99 -4.78 -20.07
N SER A 148 -12.86 -3.94 -20.60
CA SER A 148 -14.01 -4.38 -21.39
C SER A 148 -13.71 -4.46 -22.90
N ASN A 149 -12.84 -3.59 -23.40
CA ASN A 149 -12.65 -3.40 -24.84
C ASN A 149 -11.27 -3.85 -25.35
N MET A 150 -10.28 -4.00 -24.47
CA MET A 150 -8.88 -4.22 -24.81
C MET A 150 -8.29 -5.39 -24.02
N LEU A 151 -9.06 -6.47 -23.85
CA LEU A 151 -8.63 -7.65 -23.08
C LEU A 151 -7.28 -8.21 -23.55
N GLU A 152 -7.07 -8.33 -24.86
CA GLU A 152 -5.81 -8.85 -25.41
C GLU A 152 -4.60 -7.99 -25.04
N LEU A 153 -4.77 -6.66 -24.94
CA LEU A 153 -3.70 -5.74 -24.57
C LEU A 153 -3.19 -6.00 -23.16
N ILE A 154 -4.07 -6.40 -22.25
CA ILE A 154 -3.79 -6.50 -20.82
C ILE A 154 -3.69 -7.95 -20.32
N ALA A 155 -4.11 -8.94 -21.11
CA ALA A 155 -4.26 -10.33 -20.67
C ALA A 155 -2.99 -10.92 -20.05
N GLU A 156 -1.86 -10.80 -20.74
CA GLU A 156 -0.56 -11.26 -20.23
C GLU A 156 0.08 -10.23 -19.28
N PRO A 157 0.28 -8.95 -19.65
CA PRO A 157 1.05 -8.04 -18.81
C PRO A 157 0.38 -7.74 -17.46
N CYS A 158 -0.95 -7.85 -17.37
CA CYS A 158 -1.72 -7.59 -16.14
C CYS A 158 -2.22 -8.86 -15.46
N GLU A 159 -1.67 -10.04 -15.77
CA GLU A 159 -1.94 -11.24 -15.00
C GLU A 159 -1.57 -11.02 -13.52
N GLY A 160 -2.49 -11.31 -12.60
CA GLY A 160 -2.30 -11.04 -11.17
C GLY A 160 -2.29 -9.56 -10.81
N PHE A 161 -3.07 -8.72 -11.52
CA PHE A 161 -3.17 -7.28 -11.26
C PHE A 161 -3.42 -6.95 -9.78
N PHE A 162 -2.44 -6.31 -9.14
CA PHE A 162 -2.42 -6.00 -7.69
C PHE A 162 -2.59 -7.22 -6.75
N ALA A 163 -2.45 -8.43 -7.28
CA ALA A 163 -2.49 -9.70 -6.55
C ALA A 163 -1.16 -10.47 -6.70
N GLY A 164 -0.04 -9.75 -6.75
CA GLY A 164 1.31 -10.34 -6.84
C GLY A 164 1.74 -10.78 -8.25
N GLY A 165 1.12 -10.22 -9.30
CA GLY A 165 1.51 -10.49 -10.69
C GLY A 165 2.98 -10.18 -10.99
N ARG A 166 3.56 -10.87 -11.98
CA ARG A 166 5.01 -10.83 -12.27
C ARG A 166 5.49 -9.64 -13.08
N THR A 167 4.59 -8.93 -13.73
CA THR A 167 4.91 -7.88 -14.71
C THR A 167 4.24 -6.55 -14.40
N PRO A 168 4.32 -6.02 -13.16
CA PRO A 168 3.61 -4.80 -12.78
C PRO A 168 3.92 -3.60 -13.68
N GLY A 169 5.20 -3.39 -14.04
CA GLY A 169 5.56 -2.30 -14.95
C GLY A 169 5.11 -2.54 -16.39
N GLY A 170 5.03 -3.81 -16.83
CA GLY A 170 4.43 -4.17 -18.11
C GLY A 170 2.94 -3.86 -18.13
N CYS A 171 2.24 -4.17 -17.04
CA CYS A 171 0.84 -3.83 -16.87
C CYS A 171 0.61 -2.32 -16.89
N ALA A 172 1.41 -1.54 -16.16
CA ALA A 172 1.31 -0.08 -16.14
C ALA A 172 1.37 0.53 -17.55
N ARG A 173 2.36 0.09 -18.36
CA ARG A 173 2.49 0.53 -19.76
C ARG A 173 1.32 0.10 -20.64
N ALA A 174 0.82 -1.13 -20.46
CA ALA A 174 -0.33 -1.63 -21.22
C ALA A 174 -1.61 -0.86 -20.87
N MET A 175 -1.81 -0.56 -19.59
CA MET A 175 -2.95 0.23 -19.12
C MET A 175 -2.87 1.67 -19.62
N ALA A 176 -1.70 2.31 -19.54
CA ALA A 176 -1.49 3.66 -20.11
C ALA A 176 -1.76 3.70 -21.62
N GLU A 177 -1.36 2.68 -22.38
CA GLU A 177 -1.74 2.55 -23.79
C GLU A 177 -3.25 2.42 -23.97
N GLY A 178 -3.90 1.59 -23.15
CA GLY A 178 -5.36 1.48 -23.15
C GLY A 178 -6.04 2.82 -22.84
N TYR A 179 -5.48 3.63 -21.94
CA TYR A 179 -6.02 4.92 -21.54
C TYR A 179 -5.89 5.95 -22.67
N ARG A 180 -4.78 5.93 -23.44
CA ARG A 180 -4.67 6.76 -24.66
C ARG A 180 -5.75 6.42 -25.69
N ARG A 181 -6.07 5.12 -25.82
CA ARG A 181 -7.14 4.67 -26.74
C ARG A 181 -8.52 5.06 -26.25
N PHE A 182 -8.76 4.98 -24.95
CA PHE A 182 -9.98 5.49 -24.34
C PHE A 182 -10.10 6.99 -24.56
N ALA A 183 -9.06 7.79 -24.29
CA ALA A 183 -9.05 9.23 -24.53
C ALA A 183 -9.28 9.64 -25.99
N ALA A 184 -8.98 8.75 -26.93
CA ALA A 184 -9.21 8.96 -28.36
C ALA A 184 -10.53 8.34 -28.87
N SER A 185 -11.32 7.67 -28.02
CA SER A 185 -12.58 7.05 -28.41
C SER A 185 -13.78 7.99 -28.21
N ASP A 186 -14.90 7.64 -28.85
CA ASP A 186 -16.17 8.35 -28.66
C ASP A 186 -16.78 8.14 -27.26
N ASP A 187 -16.24 7.20 -26.48
CA ASP A 187 -16.67 6.92 -25.10
C ASP A 187 -15.99 7.85 -24.08
N PHE A 188 -14.96 8.61 -24.48
CA PHE A 188 -14.34 9.58 -23.59
C PHE A 188 -15.31 10.72 -23.31
N PRO A 189 -15.57 11.07 -22.04
CA PRO A 189 -16.45 12.17 -21.71
C PRO A 189 -15.86 13.48 -22.23
N ASN A 190 -16.50 14.06 -23.24
CA ASN A 190 -16.16 15.38 -23.73
C ASN A 190 -16.50 16.42 -22.63
N PRO A 191 -15.59 17.38 -22.37
CA PRO A 191 -15.86 18.49 -21.46
C PRO A 191 -17.02 19.38 -21.94
#